data_AF-A0A1Q6SAQ7-F1
#
_entry.id   AF-A0A1Q6SAQ7-F1
#
_cell.length_a   1.000
_cell.length_b   1.000
_cell.length_c   1.000
_cell.angle_alpha   90.00
_cell.angle_beta   90.00
_cell.angle_gamma   90.00
#
_symmetry.space_group_name_H-M   'P 1'
#
loop_
_entity.id
_entity.type
_entity.pdbx_description
1 polymer ?
#
loop_
_entity_poly.entity_id
_entity_poly.type
_entity_poly.pdbx_seq_one_letter_code
_entity_poly.pdbx_strand_id
1 'polypeptide(L)'
;MKNISLGTIGSDLNSDFDEDDPYNREDSKENVVNTLSKIREAGYSVMMDCGNAYAVRYAQHVLKVALDSSNFTYASESVPMFGLIYHGYLDFAGSATNMAGDIRYETLKILENGANPYFILVYQNSEKLKENTTLSEYFSISYANWKDDLIATYGKLNNALGKVMNASITGHEFLIGERVPSADEIEADRKAEELAKEEEAKAEAEKKAEEERKKKLEEHLNNKKGETAEPVTPDEPDEPDEEDEYVYTKYTVDNGLIVKVTFENGYSFVLNYNVFDVTVSEYSDTVISSLGYIVIDPEGNVIINSGEEATK
;
A
#
# COMPACT_ATOMS: atom_id res chain seq x y z
N MET A 1 -30.39 -17.99 12.53
CA MET A 1 -29.63 -18.73 11.50
C MET A 1 -28.79 -19.80 12.18
N LYS A 2 -28.54 -20.94 11.52
CA LYS A 2 -27.60 -21.94 12.01
C LYS A 2 -26.25 -21.65 11.36
N ASN A 3 -25.18 -21.65 12.13
CA ASN A 3 -23.84 -21.34 11.63
C ASN A 3 -22.94 -22.57 11.80
N ILE A 4 -22.07 -22.83 10.84
CA ILE A 4 -21.10 -23.92 10.89
C ILE A 4 -19.75 -23.45 10.36
N SER A 5 -18.66 -23.84 11.05
CA SER A 5 -17.31 -23.70 10.55
C SER A 5 -16.84 -25.04 10.00
N LEU A 6 -16.34 -25.05 8.77
CA LEU A 6 -15.90 -26.25 8.05
C LEU A 6 -14.39 -26.30 7.85
N GLY A 7 -13.64 -25.48 8.60
CA GLY A 7 -12.17 -25.46 8.57
C GLY A 7 -11.63 -25.40 7.14
N THR A 8 -10.80 -26.38 6.78
CA THR A 8 -10.03 -26.41 5.53
C THR A 8 -10.82 -26.85 4.29
N ILE A 9 -12.14 -27.03 4.36
CA ILE A 9 -12.94 -27.46 3.19
C ILE A 9 -12.83 -26.50 1.99
N GLY A 10 -12.57 -25.22 2.27
CA GLY A 10 -12.36 -24.20 1.24
C GLY A 10 -10.97 -24.25 0.62
N SER A 11 -9.97 -24.72 1.37
CA SER A 11 -8.55 -24.64 1.04
C SER A 11 -7.99 -25.93 0.44
N ASP A 12 -8.27 -27.05 1.10
CA ASP A 12 -7.59 -28.31 0.87
C ASP A 12 -8.35 -29.14 -0.17
N LEU A 13 -7.63 -29.58 -1.19
CA LEU A 13 -8.18 -30.36 -2.28
C LEU A 13 -7.21 -31.49 -2.61
N ASN A 14 -7.39 -32.64 -1.97
CA ASN A 14 -6.43 -33.75 -2.02
C ASN A 14 -6.95 -34.87 -2.92
N SER A 15 -6.06 -35.49 -3.70
CA SER A 15 -6.37 -36.76 -4.36
C SER A 15 -6.14 -37.92 -3.39
N ASP A 16 -6.79 -39.04 -3.67
CA ASP A 16 -6.50 -40.33 -3.05
C ASP A 16 -6.07 -41.34 -4.11
N PHE A 17 -4.98 -42.03 -3.83
CA PHE A 17 -4.35 -42.99 -4.72
C PHE A 17 -4.49 -44.43 -4.20
N ASP A 18 -5.48 -44.66 -3.34
CA ASP A 18 -5.91 -46.01 -2.98
C ASP A 18 -6.17 -46.86 -4.24
N GLU A 19 -5.76 -48.12 -4.20
CA GLU A 19 -5.84 -49.01 -5.38
C GLU A 19 -7.28 -49.45 -5.69
N ASP A 20 -8.16 -49.50 -4.68
CA ASP A 20 -9.52 -50.02 -4.79
C ASP A 20 -10.55 -48.91 -5.11
N ASP A 21 -10.35 -47.69 -4.60
CA ASP A 21 -11.22 -46.53 -4.84
C ASP A 21 -10.44 -45.20 -5.00
N PRO A 22 -9.63 -45.06 -6.07
CA PRO A 22 -8.87 -43.84 -6.30
C PRO A 22 -9.78 -42.69 -6.74
N TYR A 23 -9.47 -41.48 -6.29
CA TYR A 23 -10.11 -40.27 -6.78
C TYR A 23 -9.10 -39.14 -6.96
N ASN A 24 -9.30 -38.35 -8.00
CA ASN A 24 -8.42 -37.23 -8.32
C ASN A 24 -8.95 -35.90 -7.72
N ARG A 25 -8.24 -34.80 -7.94
CA ARG A 25 -8.61 -33.47 -7.42
C ARG A 25 -9.93 -32.94 -7.99
N GLU A 26 -10.30 -33.30 -9.22
CA GLU A 26 -11.57 -32.89 -9.82
C GLU A 26 -12.74 -33.63 -9.17
N ASP A 27 -12.61 -34.94 -8.94
CA ASP A 27 -13.59 -35.74 -8.19
C ASP A 27 -13.77 -35.17 -6.76
N SER A 28 -12.65 -34.84 -6.11
CA SER A 28 -12.65 -34.23 -4.78
C SER A 28 -13.36 -32.88 -4.76
N LYS A 29 -13.17 -32.08 -5.82
CA LYS A 29 -13.81 -30.77 -5.96
C LYS A 29 -15.33 -30.94 -6.08
N GLU A 30 -15.78 -31.91 -6.87
CA GLU A 30 -17.21 -32.24 -6.97
C GLU A 30 -17.78 -32.66 -5.61
N ASN A 31 -17.06 -33.51 -4.87
CA ASN A 31 -17.46 -33.93 -3.52
C ASN A 31 -17.58 -32.74 -2.54
N VAL A 32 -16.61 -31.81 -2.57
CA VAL A 32 -16.65 -30.59 -1.77
C VAL A 32 -17.84 -29.71 -2.16
N VAL A 33 -18.03 -29.44 -3.46
CA VAL A 33 -19.14 -28.61 -3.97
C VAL A 33 -20.50 -29.21 -3.60
N ASN A 34 -20.66 -30.53 -3.75
CA ASN A 34 -21.88 -31.25 -3.38
C ASN A 34 -22.15 -31.17 -1.88
N THR A 35 -21.11 -31.28 -1.05
CA THR A 35 -21.22 -31.15 0.41
C THR A 35 -21.64 -29.75 0.81
N LEU A 36 -20.98 -28.72 0.26
CA LEU A 36 -21.31 -27.31 0.52
C LEU A 36 -22.72 -26.94 0.04
N SER A 37 -23.18 -27.48 -1.10
CA SER A 37 -24.56 -27.26 -1.57
C SER A 37 -25.58 -27.80 -0.59
N LYS A 38 -25.39 -29.03 -0.10
CA LYS A 38 -26.29 -29.66 0.89
C LYS A 38 -26.34 -28.86 2.20
N ILE A 39 -25.19 -28.35 2.65
CA ILE A 39 -25.10 -27.53 3.87
C ILE A 39 -25.87 -26.22 3.70
N ARG A 40 -25.70 -25.55 2.56
CA ARG A 40 -26.45 -24.33 2.23
C ARG A 40 -27.95 -24.59 2.10
N GLU A 41 -28.36 -25.67 1.42
CA GLU A 41 -29.76 -26.09 1.29
C GLU A 41 -30.40 -26.41 2.65
N ALA A 42 -29.62 -26.95 3.59
CA ALA A 42 -30.05 -27.16 4.97
C ALA A 42 -30.13 -25.85 5.80
N GLY A 43 -29.84 -24.69 5.21
CA GLY A 43 -29.99 -23.37 5.81
C GLY A 43 -28.85 -22.95 6.75
N TYR A 44 -27.66 -23.53 6.59
CA TYR A 44 -26.48 -23.11 7.37
C TYR A 44 -25.73 -21.96 6.69
N SER A 45 -25.30 -21.00 7.49
CA SER A 45 -24.26 -20.03 7.13
C SER A 45 -22.89 -20.65 7.40
N VAL A 46 -21.98 -20.57 6.42
CA VAL A 46 -20.70 -21.29 6.44
C VAL A 46 -19.54 -20.33 6.66
N MET A 47 -18.65 -20.72 7.57
CA MET A 47 -17.29 -20.20 7.70
C MET A 47 -16.29 -21.25 7.22
N MET A 48 -15.26 -20.85 6.47
CA MET A 48 -14.19 -21.74 6.01
C MET A 48 -12.85 -20.99 5.93
N ASP A 49 -11.77 -21.76 5.91
CA ASP A 49 -10.41 -21.27 5.64
C ASP A 49 -10.16 -21.27 4.12
N CYS A 50 -9.41 -20.26 3.65
CA CYS A 50 -9.02 -20.00 2.26
C CYS A 50 -10.11 -20.32 1.22
N GLY A 51 -10.90 -19.32 0.82
CA GLY A 51 -12.03 -19.49 -0.09
C GLY A 51 -11.61 -19.67 -1.55
N ASN A 52 -11.18 -20.86 -1.95
CA ASN A 52 -10.96 -21.18 -3.36
C ASN A 52 -12.25 -20.91 -4.17
N ALA A 53 -12.11 -20.53 -5.44
CA ALA A 53 -13.23 -20.09 -6.28
C ALA A 53 -14.41 -21.07 -6.35
N TYR A 54 -14.15 -22.39 -6.27
CA TYR A 54 -15.21 -23.40 -6.28
C TYR A 54 -16.02 -23.45 -4.96
N ALA A 55 -15.46 -22.98 -3.85
CA ALA A 55 -16.05 -23.05 -2.50
C ALA A 55 -16.58 -21.69 -1.99
N VAL A 56 -15.93 -20.59 -2.36
CA VAL A 56 -16.20 -19.24 -1.82
C VAL A 56 -17.67 -18.82 -1.93
N ARG A 57 -18.35 -19.20 -3.01
CA ARG A 57 -19.78 -18.89 -3.24
C ARG A 57 -20.75 -19.52 -2.22
N TYR A 58 -20.26 -20.43 -1.40
CA TYR A 58 -21.03 -21.09 -0.34
C TYR A 58 -20.70 -20.52 1.05
N ALA A 59 -19.67 -19.66 1.16
CA ALA A 59 -19.24 -19.05 2.40
C ALA A 59 -20.00 -17.76 2.67
N GLN A 60 -20.25 -17.49 3.95
CA GLN A 60 -20.56 -16.16 4.46
C GLN A 60 -19.29 -15.49 5.01
N HIS A 61 -18.42 -16.29 5.62
CA HIS A 61 -17.16 -15.83 6.20
C HIS A 61 -15.99 -16.67 5.66
N VAL A 62 -14.92 -16.01 5.23
CA VAL A 62 -13.68 -16.69 4.83
C VAL A 62 -12.51 -16.19 5.66
N LEU A 63 -11.84 -17.10 6.35
CA LEU A 63 -10.63 -16.79 7.11
C LEU A 63 -9.39 -17.20 6.33
N LYS A 64 -8.22 -16.70 6.75
CA LYS A 64 -6.91 -17.06 6.19
C LYS A 64 -6.80 -16.76 4.69
N VAL A 65 -7.48 -15.72 4.23
CA VAL A 65 -7.26 -15.18 2.89
C VAL A 65 -5.84 -14.60 2.81
N ALA A 66 -5.14 -14.83 1.71
CA ALA A 66 -3.88 -14.14 1.45
C ALA A 66 -4.16 -12.66 1.14
N LEU A 67 -3.96 -11.79 2.13
CA LEU A 67 -4.11 -10.34 1.97
C LEU A 67 -2.87 -9.69 1.35
N ASP A 68 -1.77 -10.44 1.28
CA ASP A 68 -0.48 -9.98 0.79
C ASP A 68 0.15 -11.00 -0.17
N SER A 69 1.17 -10.57 -0.89
CA SER A 69 1.91 -11.41 -1.81
C SER A 69 2.93 -12.33 -1.11
N SER A 70 3.48 -13.27 -1.87
CA SER A 70 4.61 -14.09 -1.43
C SER A 70 5.97 -13.36 -1.54
N ASN A 71 5.99 -12.10 -1.99
CA ASN A 71 7.20 -11.35 -2.34
C ASN A 71 8.12 -12.11 -3.31
N PHE A 72 7.51 -12.79 -4.29
CA PHE A 72 8.24 -13.55 -5.30
C PHE A 72 9.09 -12.60 -6.15
N THR A 73 10.40 -12.86 -6.28
CA THR A 73 11.38 -11.93 -6.87
C THR A 73 11.09 -11.52 -8.32
N TYR A 74 10.36 -12.33 -9.08
CA TYR A 74 10.00 -12.01 -10.47
C TYR A 74 8.58 -11.47 -10.62
N ALA A 75 7.84 -11.34 -9.51
CA ALA A 75 6.57 -10.63 -9.51
C ALA A 75 6.84 -9.12 -9.37
N SER A 76 5.95 -8.33 -9.95
CA SER A 76 5.91 -6.87 -9.76
C SER A 76 5.27 -6.55 -8.39
N GLU A 77 4.55 -5.44 -8.29
CA GLU A 77 3.92 -4.98 -7.07
C GLU A 77 2.70 -5.84 -6.67
N SER A 78 2.41 -5.88 -5.37
CA SER A 78 1.27 -6.60 -4.83
C SER A 78 -0.03 -5.81 -5.03
N VAL A 79 -1.08 -6.49 -5.46
CA VAL A 79 -2.44 -5.94 -5.62
C VAL A 79 -3.42 -6.73 -4.74
N PRO A 80 -4.40 -6.09 -4.06
CA PRO A 80 -5.37 -6.74 -3.18
C PRO A 80 -6.43 -7.51 -3.97
N MET A 81 -6.02 -8.52 -4.74
CA MET A 81 -6.88 -9.21 -5.71
C MET A 81 -8.14 -9.81 -5.07
N PHE A 82 -8.04 -10.36 -3.86
CA PHE A 82 -9.20 -10.89 -3.16
C PHE A 82 -10.15 -9.77 -2.73
N GLY A 83 -9.62 -8.66 -2.20
CA GLY A 83 -10.40 -7.47 -1.86
C GLY A 83 -11.10 -6.86 -3.06
N LEU A 84 -10.40 -6.70 -4.18
CA LEU A 84 -10.98 -6.17 -5.43
C LEU A 84 -12.17 -6.99 -5.93
N ILE A 85 -12.16 -8.30 -5.72
CA ILE A 85 -13.22 -9.20 -6.20
C ILE A 85 -14.38 -9.32 -5.20
N TYR A 86 -14.07 -9.35 -3.89
CA TYR A 86 -15.03 -9.80 -2.88
C TYR A 86 -15.42 -8.76 -1.83
N HIS A 87 -14.69 -7.65 -1.71
CA HIS A 87 -15.04 -6.58 -0.77
C HIS A 87 -16.41 -6.00 -1.10
N GLY A 88 -17.26 -5.85 -0.08
CA GLY A 88 -18.67 -5.48 -0.22
C GLY A 88 -19.64 -6.64 -0.45
N TYR A 89 -19.16 -7.85 -0.76
CA TYR A 89 -20.00 -9.03 -1.00
C TYR A 89 -19.80 -10.18 -0.02
N LEU A 90 -18.60 -10.26 0.58
CA LEU A 90 -18.19 -11.36 1.42
C LEU A 90 -17.44 -10.80 2.64
N ASP A 91 -17.73 -11.34 3.82
CA ASP A 91 -16.91 -11.06 4.99
C ASP A 91 -15.68 -11.95 4.94
N PHE A 92 -14.49 -11.36 4.91
CA PHE A 92 -13.26 -12.14 4.96
C PHE A 92 -12.21 -11.52 5.84
N ALA A 93 -11.25 -12.34 6.24
CA ALA A 93 -10.13 -11.95 7.07
C ALA A 93 -8.85 -12.67 6.63
N GLY A 94 -7.72 -12.03 6.91
CA GLY A 94 -6.39 -12.56 6.61
C GLY A 94 -5.93 -13.64 7.58
N SER A 95 -4.67 -13.55 8.00
CA SER A 95 -4.16 -14.31 9.14
C SER A 95 -4.64 -13.70 10.46
N ALA A 96 -4.47 -14.40 11.58
CA ALA A 96 -4.87 -13.85 12.87
C ALA A 96 -4.00 -12.62 13.19
N THR A 97 -4.62 -11.47 13.43
CA THR A 97 -3.93 -10.18 13.57
C THR A 97 -2.90 -10.19 14.69
N ASN A 98 -3.16 -10.89 15.79
CA ASN A 98 -2.21 -11.04 16.89
C ASN A 98 -1.03 -11.99 16.64
N MET A 99 -1.02 -12.66 15.49
CA MET A 99 0.08 -13.49 15.03
C MET A 99 0.89 -12.80 13.91
N ALA A 100 0.51 -11.58 13.52
CA ALA A 100 1.26 -10.79 12.55
C ALA A 100 2.61 -10.33 13.12
N GLY A 101 3.64 -10.26 12.27
CA GLY A 101 4.96 -9.78 12.66
C GLY A 101 5.02 -8.28 12.97
N ASP A 102 4.28 -7.46 12.21
CA ASP A 102 4.07 -6.04 12.48
C ASP A 102 2.56 -5.72 12.32
N ILE A 103 1.92 -5.32 13.41
CA ILE A 103 0.48 -5.01 13.45
C ILE A 103 0.15 -3.81 12.57
N ARG A 104 1.07 -2.83 12.41
CA ARG A 104 0.83 -1.65 11.57
C ARG A 104 0.80 -2.06 10.11
N TYR A 105 1.75 -2.91 9.68
CA TYR A 105 1.75 -3.47 8.33
C TYR A 105 0.48 -4.30 8.07
N GLU A 106 0.11 -5.19 9.00
CA GLU A 106 -1.13 -5.97 8.90
C GLU A 106 -2.37 -5.07 8.83
N THR A 107 -2.39 -3.98 9.62
CA THR A 107 -3.48 -2.98 9.57
C THR A 107 -3.61 -2.38 8.18
N LEU A 108 -2.49 -1.99 7.56
CA LEU A 108 -2.52 -1.47 6.18
C LEU A 108 -3.03 -2.53 5.20
N LYS A 109 -2.62 -3.80 5.32
CA LYS A 109 -3.11 -4.88 4.44
C LYS A 109 -4.59 -5.16 4.63
N ILE A 110 -5.09 -5.08 5.85
CA ILE A 110 -6.52 -5.16 6.15
C ILE A 110 -7.26 -4.02 5.46
N LEU A 111 -6.78 -2.77 5.58
CA LEU A 111 -7.39 -1.60 4.96
C LEU A 111 -7.34 -1.66 3.43
N GLU A 112 -6.21 -2.07 2.86
CA GLU A 112 -5.98 -2.18 1.41
C GLU A 112 -6.96 -3.16 0.76
N ASN A 113 -7.26 -4.27 1.44
CA ASN A 113 -8.18 -5.28 0.95
C ASN A 113 -9.64 -5.03 1.35
N GLY A 114 -9.93 -4.13 2.30
CA GLY A 114 -11.24 -4.04 2.93
C GLY A 114 -11.60 -5.24 3.82
N ALA A 115 -10.59 -5.95 4.32
CA ALA A 115 -10.78 -7.14 5.14
C ALA A 115 -11.22 -6.80 6.57
N ASN A 116 -11.64 -7.83 7.32
CA ASN A 116 -11.86 -7.75 8.76
C ASN A 116 -10.65 -8.27 9.55
N PRO A 117 -10.34 -7.71 10.73
CA PRO A 117 -9.40 -8.32 11.65
C PRO A 117 -10.06 -9.51 12.36
N TYR A 118 -9.25 -10.47 12.81
CA TYR A 118 -9.65 -11.45 13.82
C TYR A 118 -8.47 -11.88 14.67
N PHE A 119 -8.78 -12.42 15.85
CA PHE A 119 -7.80 -12.78 16.85
C PHE A 119 -8.01 -14.22 17.29
N ILE A 120 -6.91 -14.92 17.54
CA ILE A 120 -6.91 -16.22 18.21
C ILE A 120 -6.45 -16.00 19.64
N LEU A 121 -7.28 -16.36 20.62
CA LEU A 121 -7.00 -16.08 22.03
C LEU A 121 -7.17 -17.32 22.90
N VAL A 122 -6.31 -17.45 23.90
CA VAL A 122 -6.38 -18.47 24.94
C VAL A 122 -6.44 -17.79 26.30
N TYR A 123 -7.42 -18.22 27.10
CA TYR A 123 -7.70 -17.62 28.39
C TYR A 123 -6.70 -18.06 29.48
N GLN A 124 -6.24 -19.31 29.43
CA GLN A 124 -5.37 -19.92 30.45
C GLN A 124 -4.38 -20.90 29.84
N ASN A 125 -3.23 -21.08 30.51
CA ASN A 125 -2.21 -22.08 30.18
C ASN A 125 -1.62 -21.92 28.77
N SER A 126 -1.50 -20.69 28.25
CA SER A 126 -0.84 -20.43 26.96
C SER A 126 0.57 -21.01 26.89
N GLU A 127 1.29 -21.03 28.01
CA GLU A 127 2.64 -21.62 28.11
C GLU A 127 2.67 -23.12 27.77
N LYS A 128 1.61 -23.88 28.05
CA LYS A 128 1.55 -25.31 27.73
C LYS A 128 1.47 -25.59 26.23
N LEU A 129 1.02 -24.62 25.43
CA LEU A 129 0.94 -24.79 23.97
C LEU A 129 2.34 -24.95 23.37
N LYS A 130 3.35 -24.31 23.97
CA LYS A 130 4.76 -24.40 23.53
C LYS A 130 5.34 -25.80 23.67
N GLU A 131 4.80 -26.61 24.58
CA GLU A 131 5.25 -27.99 24.81
C GLU A 131 4.65 -28.99 23.80
N ASN A 132 3.67 -28.57 22.99
CA ASN A 132 2.98 -29.42 22.04
C ASN A 132 3.45 -29.12 20.60
N THR A 133 3.90 -30.15 19.88
CA THR A 133 4.44 -30.03 18.51
C THR A 133 3.48 -29.39 17.50
N THR A 134 2.17 -29.54 17.68
CA THR A 134 1.15 -28.99 16.77
C THR A 134 0.72 -27.60 17.20
N LEU A 135 0.56 -27.36 18.50
CA LEU A 135 0.03 -26.09 19.02
C LEU A 135 1.11 -25.05 19.33
N SER A 136 2.40 -25.41 19.22
CA SER A 136 3.50 -24.49 19.47
C SER A 136 3.57 -23.32 18.49
N GLU A 137 2.87 -23.40 17.34
CA GLU A 137 2.71 -22.29 16.41
C GLU A 137 1.95 -21.09 17.01
N TYR A 138 1.10 -21.32 18.02
CA TYR A 138 0.34 -20.28 18.69
C TYR A 138 1.19 -19.61 19.78
N PHE A 139 2.20 -18.86 19.37
CA PHE A 139 3.00 -18.01 20.25
C PHE A 139 2.34 -16.63 20.36
N SER A 140 2.18 -16.10 21.58
CA SER A 140 1.56 -14.79 21.83
C SER A 140 0.03 -14.71 21.60
N ILE A 141 -0.74 -15.65 22.16
CA ILE A 141 -2.22 -15.63 22.09
C ILE A 141 -2.91 -15.44 23.45
N SER A 142 -2.23 -14.91 24.45
CA SER A 142 -2.81 -14.70 25.79
C SER A 142 -3.95 -13.67 25.75
N TYR A 143 -5.16 -14.07 26.14
CA TYR A 143 -6.31 -13.16 26.24
C TYR A 143 -6.01 -11.95 27.14
N ALA A 144 -5.35 -12.18 28.28
CA ALA A 144 -5.04 -11.12 29.23
C ALA A 144 -4.13 -10.03 28.65
N ASN A 145 -3.26 -10.38 27.69
CA ASN A 145 -2.36 -9.43 27.06
C ASN A 145 -3.06 -8.69 25.90
N TRP A 146 -3.90 -9.40 25.15
CA TRP A 146 -4.48 -8.87 23.91
C TRP A 146 -5.84 -8.20 24.06
N LYS A 147 -6.49 -8.29 25.22
CA LYS A 147 -7.87 -7.80 25.38
C LYS A 147 -8.02 -6.32 24.98
N ASP A 148 -7.15 -5.46 25.50
CA ASP A 148 -7.28 -4.01 25.29
C ASP A 148 -6.84 -3.64 23.86
N ASP A 149 -5.75 -4.24 23.38
CA ASP A 149 -5.28 -4.08 21.99
C ASP A 149 -6.32 -4.54 20.97
N LEU A 150 -7.00 -5.67 21.21
CA LEU A 150 -8.10 -6.15 20.38
C LEU A 150 -9.20 -5.09 20.26
N ILE A 151 -9.64 -4.54 21.39
CA ILE A 151 -10.72 -3.53 21.40
C ILE A 151 -10.27 -2.28 20.62
N ALA A 152 -9.03 -1.82 20.85
CA ALA A 152 -8.46 -0.68 20.14
C ALA A 152 -8.35 -0.95 18.63
N THR A 153 -7.84 -2.10 18.22
CA THR A 153 -7.70 -2.50 16.81
C THR A 153 -9.06 -2.55 16.10
N TYR A 154 -10.07 -3.20 16.70
CA TYR A 154 -11.41 -3.22 16.12
C TYR A 154 -12.02 -1.82 16.05
N GLY A 155 -11.83 -0.98 17.08
CA GLY A 155 -12.31 0.41 17.07
C GLY A 155 -11.68 1.23 15.96
N LYS A 156 -10.35 1.16 15.80
CA LYS A 156 -9.58 1.84 14.76
C LYS A 156 -10.01 1.41 13.36
N LEU A 157 -10.04 0.10 13.10
CA LEU A 157 -10.42 -0.43 11.80
C LEU A 157 -11.89 -0.15 11.48
N ASN A 158 -12.80 -0.22 12.45
CA ASN A 158 -14.20 0.14 12.23
C ASN A 158 -14.39 1.64 11.95
N ASN A 159 -13.57 2.52 12.55
CA ASN A 159 -13.59 3.95 12.24
C ASN A 159 -13.24 4.21 10.77
N ALA A 160 -12.18 3.55 10.26
CA ALA A 160 -11.74 3.68 8.88
C ALA A 160 -12.67 2.96 7.87
N LEU A 161 -12.97 1.67 8.10
CA LEU A 161 -13.70 0.81 7.16
C LEU A 161 -15.22 0.93 7.25
N GLY A 162 -15.77 1.43 8.36
CA GLY A 162 -17.21 1.41 8.60
C GLY A 162 -18.03 2.13 7.53
N LYS A 163 -17.43 3.10 6.82
CA LYS A 163 -18.06 3.83 5.72
C LYS A 163 -18.08 3.06 4.40
N VAL A 164 -17.17 2.10 4.22
CA VAL A 164 -16.95 1.38 2.95
C VAL A 164 -17.26 -0.11 3.04
N MET A 165 -17.76 -0.59 4.18
CA MET A 165 -18.02 -2.02 4.43
C MET A 165 -18.85 -2.72 3.34
N ASN A 166 -19.81 -2.02 2.73
CA ASN A 166 -20.67 -2.55 1.67
C ASN A 166 -20.41 -1.88 0.30
N ALA A 167 -19.29 -1.17 0.15
CA ALA A 167 -18.92 -0.52 -1.10
C ALA A 167 -17.80 -1.33 -1.76
N SER A 168 -17.97 -1.69 -3.03
CA SER A 168 -16.97 -2.45 -3.77
C SER A 168 -15.69 -1.62 -3.94
N ILE A 169 -14.52 -2.26 -4.01
CA ILE A 169 -13.29 -1.56 -4.42
C ILE A 169 -13.34 -1.38 -5.94
N THR A 170 -13.23 -0.14 -6.42
CA THR A 170 -13.30 0.22 -7.84
C THR A 170 -11.97 0.69 -8.41
N GLY A 171 -10.99 1.00 -7.56
CA GLY A 171 -9.66 1.41 -7.99
C GLY A 171 -8.57 1.01 -7.00
N HIS A 172 -7.40 0.67 -7.53
CA HIS A 172 -6.17 0.43 -6.78
C HIS A 172 -5.01 0.99 -7.62
N GLU A 173 -4.26 1.92 -7.05
CA GLU A 173 -3.24 2.70 -7.76
C GLU A 173 -1.98 2.81 -6.90
N PHE A 174 -0.82 2.78 -7.54
CA PHE A 174 0.44 3.16 -6.92
C PHE A 174 0.66 4.66 -7.15
N LEU A 175 0.94 5.38 -6.08
CA LEU A 175 1.19 6.83 -6.14
C LEU A 175 2.68 7.11 -6.04
N ILE A 176 3.09 8.21 -6.66
CA ILE A 176 4.39 8.84 -6.42
C ILE A 176 4.21 9.85 -5.28
N GLY A 177 5.11 9.81 -4.30
CA GLY A 177 5.12 10.74 -3.18
C GLY A 177 6.49 11.37 -2.95
N GLU A 178 6.58 12.22 -1.94
CA GLU A 178 7.82 12.84 -1.50
C GLU A 178 8.09 12.42 -0.05
N ARG A 179 9.30 11.93 0.22
CA ARG A 179 9.72 11.66 1.59
C ARG A 179 9.84 12.98 2.34
N VAL A 180 9.29 13.04 3.55
CA VAL A 180 9.48 14.18 4.44
C VAL A 180 10.93 14.17 4.99
N PRO A 181 11.78 15.14 4.62
CA PRO A 181 13.16 15.19 5.10
C PRO A 181 13.24 15.72 6.53
N SER A 182 14.33 15.38 7.22
CA SER A 182 14.61 15.96 8.54
C SER A 182 15.04 17.43 8.44
N ALA A 183 14.91 18.17 9.54
CA ALA A 183 15.28 19.59 9.59
C ALA A 183 16.74 19.85 9.21
N ASP A 184 17.66 18.95 9.59
CA ASP A 184 19.08 19.05 9.26
C ASP A 184 19.32 18.86 7.75
N GLU A 185 18.57 17.98 7.11
CA GLU A 185 18.65 17.76 5.67
C GLU A 185 18.10 18.97 4.89
N ILE A 186 16.98 19.55 5.33
CA ILE A 186 16.42 20.79 4.75
C ILE A 186 17.45 21.94 4.84
N GLU A 187 18.11 22.08 5.98
CA GLU A 187 19.14 23.12 6.16
C GLU A 187 20.38 22.86 5.30
N ALA A 188 20.78 21.61 5.13
CA ALA A 188 21.87 21.24 4.24
C ALA A 188 21.54 21.57 2.77
N ASP A 189 20.31 21.31 2.34
CA ASP A 189 19.84 21.62 1.00
C ASP A 189 19.80 23.11 0.73
N ARG A 190 19.25 23.88 1.67
CA ARG A 190 19.22 25.35 1.59
C ARG A 190 20.63 25.91 1.41
N LYS A 191 21.62 25.39 2.16
CA LYS A 191 23.03 25.79 2.02
C LYS A 191 23.62 25.39 0.68
N ALA A 192 23.29 24.20 0.18
CA ALA A 192 23.76 23.73 -1.11
C ALA A 192 23.18 24.57 -2.26
N GLU A 193 21.90 24.92 -2.21
CA GLU A 193 21.25 25.81 -3.17
C GLU A 193 21.81 27.23 -3.13
N GLU A 194 22.04 27.79 -1.92
CA GLU A 194 22.69 29.10 -1.76
C GLU A 194 24.09 29.10 -2.37
N LEU A 195 24.89 28.04 -2.12
CA LEU A 195 26.22 27.88 -2.70
C LEU A 195 26.16 27.74 -4.23
N ALA A 196 25.23 26.93 -4.76
CA ALA A 196 25.06 26.74 -6.20
C ALA A 196 24.67 28.05 -6.91
N LYS A 197 23.76 28.84 -6.33
CA LYS A 197 23.40 30.18 -6.84
C LYS A 197 24.58 31.14 -6.81
N GLU A 198 25.42 31.07 -5.77
CA GLU A 198 26.64 31.89 -5.70
C GLU A 198 27.67 31.48 -6.76
N GLU A 199 27.87 30.18 -6.99
CA GLU A 199 28.76 29.66 -8.02
C GLU A 199 28.26 29.99 -9.44
N GLU A 200 26.97 29.87 -9.70
CA GLU A 200 26.34 30.25 -10.97
C GLU A 200 26.47 31.74 -11.24
N ALA A 201 26.19 32.59 -10.24
CA ALA A 201 26.38 34.04 -10.35
C ALA A 201 27.85 34.42 -10.59
N LYS A 202 28.81 33.74 -9.96
CA LYS A 202 30.25 33.92 -10.22
C LYS A 202 30.61 33.52 -11.65
N ALA A 203 30.10 32.38 -12.14
CA ALA A 203 30.35 31.92 -13.49
C ALA A 203 29.74 32.86 -14.55
N GLU A 204 28.53 33.38 -14.31
CA GLU A 204 27.89 34.37 -15.19
C GLU A 204 28.65 35.71 -15.19
N ALA A 205 29.10 36.17 -14.02
CA ALA A 205 29.94 37.36 -13.91
C ALA A 205 31.29 37.19 -14.62
N GLU A 206 31.92 36.01 -14.52
CA GLU A 206 33.17 35.70 -15.23
C GLU A 206 32.96 35.66 -16.75
N LYS A 207 31.88 35.05 -17.24
CA LYS A 207 31.50 35.08 -18.67
C LYS A 207 31.30 36.50 -19.17
N LYS A 208 30.54 37.33 -18.44
CA LYS A 208 30.33 38.75 -18.77
C LYS A 208 31.65 39.53 -18.78
N ALA A 209 32.53 39.30 -17.81
CA ALA A 209 33.84 39.93 -17.75
C ALA A 209 34.76 39.50 -18.92
N GLU A 210 34.71 38.24 -19.32
CA GLU A 210 35.44 37.74 -20.49
C GLU A 210 34.92 38.35 -21.80
N GLU A 211 33.59 38.44 -21.97
CA GLU A 211 32.96 39.11 -23.11
C GLU A 211 33.34 40.59 -23.18
N GLU A 212 33.30 41.31 -22.06
CA GLU A 212 33.78 42.70 -22.00
C GLU A 212 35.26 42.81 -22.37
N ARG A 213 36.09 41.87 -21.90
CA ARG A 213 37.53 41.85 -22.22
C ARG A 213 37.77 41.56 -23.69
N LYS A 214 36.98 40.67 -24.32
CA LYS A 214 36.98 40.41 -25.77
C LYS A 214 36.55 41.65 -26.54
N LYS A 215 35.44 42.31 -26.18
CA LYS A 215 35.00 43.57 -26.81
C LYS A 215 36.06 44.66 -26.71
N LYS A 216 36.67 44.87 -25.53
CA LYS A 216 37.76 45.84 -25.35
C LYS A 216 39.00 45.48 -26.18
N LEU A 217 39.31 44.19 -26.32
CA LEU A 217 40.41 43.72 -27.17
C LEU A 217 40.10 43.94 -28.66
N GLU A 218 38.87 43.67 -29.11
CA GLU A 218 38.38 43.93 -30.47
C GLU A 218 38.38 45.42 -30.79
N GLU A 219 37.92 46.29 -29.88
CA GLU A 219 38.03 47.75 -30.01
C GLU A 219 39.49 48.21 -30.12
N HIS A 220 40.39 47.59 -29.35
CA HIS A 220 41.82 47.89 -29.40
C HIS A 220 42.48 47.39 -30.70
N LEU A 221 42.00 46.27 -31.26
CA LEU A 221 42.43 45.71 -32.54
C LEU A 221 41.89 46.52 -33.74
N ASN A 222 40.62 46.93 -33.70
CA ASN A 222 39.99 47.78 -34.72
C ASN A 222 40.59 49.19 -34.77
N ASN A 223 41.08 49.73 -33.64
CA ASN A 223 41.87 50.96 -33.63
C ASN A 223 43.26 50.82 -34.28
N LYS A 224 43.64 49.62 -34.76
CA LYS A 224 44.92 49.36 -35.45
C LYS A 224 44.80 48.77 -36.87
N LYS A 225 43.61 48.47 -37.38
CA LYS A 225 43.34 48.16 -38.81
C LYS A 225 41.83 48.05 -39.02
N GLY A 226 41.35 48.54 -40.16
CA GLY A 226 39.92 48.62 -40.50
C GLY A 226 39.28 47.33 -41.03
N GLU A 227 37.95 47.44 -41.15
CA GLU A 227 36.94 46.61 -41.85
C GLU A 227 36.29 45.42 -41.11
N THR A 228 35.08 45.73 -40.60
CA THR A 228 33.76 45.05 -40.64
C THR A 228 33.62 43.54 -40.90
N ALA A 229 32.80 42.88 -40.06
CA ALA A 229 31.78 41.91 -40.48
C ALA A 229 30.66 41.77 -39.41
N GLU A 230 29.40 41.66 -39.85
CA GLU A 230 28.18 41.48 -39.04
C GLU A 230 27.95 40.00 -38.63
N PRO A 231 27.30 39.70 -37.49
CA PRO A 231 26.92 38.34 -37.11
C PRO A 231 25.51 37.97 -37.61
N VAL A 232 25.33 36.71 -37.95
CA VAL A 232 24.06 36.06 -38.32
C VAL A 232 23.44 35.43 -37.07
N THR A 233 22.15 35.70 -36.85
CA THR A 233 21.31 35.10 -35.79
C THR A 233 20.88 33.67 -36.16
N PRO A 234 21.00 32.67 -35.27
CA PRO A 234 20.34 31.37 -35.45
C PRO A 234 18.91 31.38 -34.91
N ASP A 235 18.03 30.65 -35.62
CA ASP A 235 16.63 30.37 -35.26
C ASP A 235 16.50 29.58 -33.95
N GLU A 236 15.49 29.93 -33.15
CA GLU A 236 14.99 29.18 -31.99
C GLU A 236 14.21 27.94 -32.46
N PRO A 237 14.42 26.74 -31.86
CA PRO A 237 13.55 25.60 -32.06
C PRO A 237 12.34 25.66 -31.12
N ASP A 238 11.18 25.32 -31.68
CA ASP A 238 9.89 25.16 -30.98
C ASP A 238 9.99 24.16 -29.81
N GLU A 239 9.44 24.56 -28.65
CA GLU A 239 9.23 23.71 -27.47
C GLU A 239 8.07 22.73 -27.73
N PRO A 240 8.21 21.43 -27.42
CA PRO A 240 7.09 20.50 -27.39
C PRO A 240 6.26 20.67 -26.11
N ASP A 241 4.95 20.51 -26.26
CA ASP A 241 3.94 20.61 -25.20
C ASP A 241 4.28 19.76 -23.95
N GLU A 242 4.32 20.40 -22.78
CA GLU A 242 4.41 19.75 -21.47
C GLU A 242 3.06 19.08 -21.13
N GLU A 243 2.98 17.74 -21.24
CA GLU A 243 2.10 16.97 -20.37
C GLU A 243 2.65 17.07 -18.94
N ASP A 244 1.77 17.20 -17.93
CA ASP A 244 2.11 17.34 -16.51
C ASP A 244 2.91 16.11 -15.99
N GLU A 245 4.17 15.98 -16.37
CA GLU A 245 5.10 14.95 -15.91
C GLU A 245 5.52 15.27 -14.48
N TYR A 246 5.47 14.26 -13.60
CA TYR A 246 5.87 14.44 -12.20
C TYR A 246 7.34 14.87 -12.13
N VAL A 247 7.60 16.02 -11.52
CA VAL A 247 8.97 16.53 -11.37
C VAL A 247 9.68 15.78 -10.26
N TYR A 248 10.57 14.86 -10.63
CA TYR A 248 11.39 14.10 -9.71
C TYR A 248 12.33 15.02 -8.92
N THR A 249 12.29 14.88 -7.61
CA THR A 249 13.23 15.46 -6.66
C THR A 249 14.11 14.38 -6.05
N LYS A 250 15.12 14.78 -5.27
CA LYS A 250 15.93 13.84 -4.50
C LYS A 250 15.18 13.11 -3.38
N TYR A 251 13.96 13.55 -3.06
CA TYR A 251 13.08 12.95 -2.06
C TYR A 251 11.90 12.19 -2.66
N THR A 252 11.81 12.11 -3.99
CA THR A 252 10.76 11.37 -4.67
C THR A 252 10.78 9.89 -4.28
N VAL A 253 9.59 9.38 -4.02
CA VAL A 253 9.29 8.00 -3.65
C VAL A 253 8.39 7.42 -4.74
N ASP A 254 9.01 6.71 -5.68
CA ASP A 254 8.33 5.90 -6.70
C ASP A 254 8.81 4.45 -6.59
N ASN A 255 8.28 3.75 -5.59
CA ASN A 255 8.71 2.38 -5.24
C ASN A 255 7.53 1.40 -5.04
N GLY A 256 6.31 1.81 -5.43
CA GLY A 256 5.10 1.02 -5.25
C GLY A 256 4.65 0.85 -3.79
N LEU A 257 5.21 1.62 -2.84
CA LEU A 257 4.85 1.53 -1.40
C LEU A 257 3.89 2.63 -0.94
N ILE A 258 3.41 3.46 -1.84
CA ILE A 258 2.30 4.40 -1.58
C ILE A 258 1.13 3.95 -2.44
N VAL A 259 0.03 3.58 -1.80
CA VAL A 259 -1.11 2.93 -2.47
C VAL A 259 -2.38 3.73 -2.23
N LYS A 260 -3.14 3.99 -3.29
CA LYS A 260 -4.51 4.50 -3.21
C LYS A 260 -5.51 3.38 -3.47
N VAL A 261 -6.52 3.26 -2.61
CA VAL A 261 -7.66 2.36 -2.80
C VAL A 261 -8.93 3.18 -2.87
N THR A 262 -9.69 3.04 -3.95
CA THR A 262 -10.92 3.81 -4.20
C THR A 262 -12.13 2.90 -4.12
N PHE A 263 -13.16 3.32 -3.39
CA PHE A 263 -14.40 2.59 -3.19
C PHE A 263 -15.55 3.19 -4.01
N GLU A 264 -16.52 2.35 -4.36
CA GLU A 264 -17.69 2.71 -5.18
C GLU A 264 -18.48 3.91 -4.67
N ASN A 265 -18.51 4.10 -3.35
CA ASN A 265 -19.23 5.19 -2.70
C ASN A 265 -18.46 6.52 -2.64
N GLY A 266 -17.31 6.61 -3.31
CA GLY A 266 -16.48 7.81 -3.43
C GLY A 266 -15.42 7.98 -2.34
N TYR A 267 -15.44 7.17 -1.27
CA TYR A 267 -14.36 7.18 -0.29
C TYR A 267 -13.09 6.60 -0.90
N SER A 268 -11.93 7.07 -0.44
CA SER A 268 -10.65 6.47 -0.79
C SER A 268 -9.68 6.47 0.38
N PHE A 269 -8.74 5.53 0.37
CA PHE A 269 -7.65 5.44 1.34
C PHE A 269 -6.33 5.65 0.65
N VAL A 270 -5.40 6.37 1.27
CA VAL A 270 -3.99 6.40 0.86
C VAL A 270 -3.16 5.77 1.98
N LEU A 271 -2.39 4.74 1.62
CA LEU A 271 -1.62 3.91 2.54
C LEU A 271 -0.13 4.08 2.26
N ASN A 272 0.65 4.32 3.31
CA ASN A 272 2.10 4.44 3.24
C ASN A 272 2.77 3.20 3.85
N TYR A 273 3.26 2.30 3.00
CA TYR A 273 4.01 1.11 3.40
C TYR A 273 5.50 1.38 3.67
N ASN A 274 5.97 2.62 3.46
CA ASN A 274 7.35 2.98 3.78
C ASN A 274 7.57 3.06 5.30
N VAL A 275 8.83 2.90 5.69
CA VAL A 275 9.30 3.08 7.07
C VAL A 275 9.65 4.53 7.42
N PHE A 276 9.22 5.47 6.57
CA PHE A 276 9.41 6.92 6.73
C PHE A 276 8.14 7.65 6.29
N ASP A 277 8.03 8.90 6.72
CA ASP A 277 6.90 9.77 6.44
C ASP A 277 6.95 10.28 4.99
N VAL A 278 5.78 10.39 4.36
CA VAL A 278 5.64 10.85 2.98
C VAL A 278 4.52 11.88 2.83
N THR A 279 4.58 12.68 1.79
CA THR A 279 3.46 13.45 1.24
C THR A 279 3.17 12.98 -0.19
N VAL A 280 1.97 13.25 -0.68
CA VAL A 280 1.58 12.97 -2.07
C VAL A 280 1.06 14.25 -2.70
N SER A 281 1.22 14.43 -4.01
CA SER A 281 0.92 15.70 -4.70
C SER A 281 -0.53 16.16 -4.50
N GLU A 282 -1.48 15.23 -4.53
CA GLU A 282 -2.92 15.50 -4.31
C GLU A 282 -3.22 15.99 -2.88
N TYR A 283 -2.37 15.65 -1.91
CA TYR A 283 -2.53 15.97 -0.48
C TYR A 283 -1.20 16.50 0.11
N SER A 284 -0.57 17.46 -0.57
CA SER A 284 0.80 17.91 -0.27
C SER A 284 0.97 18.49 1.15
N ASP A 285 -0.09 19.09 1.69
CA ASP A 285 -0.12 19.64 3.06
C ASP A 285 -0.33 18.55 4.14
N THR A 286 -0.56 17.29 3.75
CA THR A 286 -0.84 16.19 4.67
C THR A 286 0.32 15.19 4.70
N VAL A 287 0.96 15.09 5.86
CA VAL A 287 1.97 14.06 6.11
C VAL A 287 1.28 12.74 6.42
N ILE A 288 1.63 11.70 5.65
CA ILE A 288 1.22 10.32 5.88
C ILE A 288 2.37 9.61 6.57
N SER A 289 2.22 9.36 7.87
CA SER A 289 3.28 8.76 8.69
C SER A 289 3.75 7.39 8.18
N SER A 290 4.95 6.99 8.55
CA SER A 290 5.49 5.64 8.29
C SER A 290 4.51 4.56 8.74
N LEU A 291 4.24 3.57 7.88
CA LEU A 291 3.23 2.53 8.12
C LEU A 291 1.86 3.09 8.55
N GLY A 292 1.50 4.25 7.99
CA GLY A 292 0.29 4.99 8.27
C GLY A 292 -0.64 5.06 7.06
N TYR A 293 -1.82 5.62 7.29
CA TYR A 293 -2.84 5.87 6.28
C TYR A 293 -3.61 7.16 6.54
N ILE A 294 -4.25 7.64 5.48
CA ILE A 294 -5.30 8.66 5.51
C ILE A 294 -6.58 8.11 4.87
N VAL A 295 -7.73 8.63 5.31
CA VAL A 295 -9.04 8.37 4.70
C VAL A 295 -9.59 9.67 4.13
N ILE A 296 -10.06 9.59 2.90
CA ILE A 296 -10.58 10.71 2.12
C ILE A 296 -12.08 10.48 1.89
N ASP A 297 -12.88 11.51 2.13
CA ASP A 297 -14.32 11.49 1.87
C ASP A 297 -14.64 11.72 0.37
N PRO A 298 -15.90 11.50 -0.07
CA PRO A 298 -16.28 11.71 -1.47
C PRO A 298 -16.12 13.15 -1.97
N GLU A 299 -15.99 14.11 -1.06
CA GLU A 299 -15.73 15.52 -1.35
C GLU A 299 -14.23 15.84 -1.49
N GLY A 300 -13.34 14.86 -1.27
CA GLY A 300 -11.89 15.00 -1.39
C GLY A 300 -11.18 15.51 -0.12
N ASN A 301 -11.87 15.55 1.02
CA ASN A 301 -11.29 16.00 2.28
C ASN A 301 -10.68 14.82 3.05
N VAL A 302 -9.51 15.04 3.64
CA VAL A 302 -8.91 14.09 4.60
C VAL A 302 -9.71 14.13 5.90
N ILE A 303 -10.38 13.03 6.22
CA ILE A 303 -11.23 12.91 7.42
C ILE A 303 -10.59 12.09 8.55
N ILE A 304 -9.59 11.27 8.23
CA ILE A 304 -8.81 10.49 9.19
C ILE A 304 -7.35 10.57 8.78
N ASN A 305 -6.46 10.86 9.73
CA ASN A 305 -5.02 10.69 9.58
C ASN A 305 -4.48 9.88 10.77
N SER A 306 -4.00 8.67 10.48
CA SER A 306 -3.52 7.75 11.52
C SER A 306 -2.29 8.24 12.30
N GLY A 307 -1.50 9.16 11.73
CA GLY A 307 -0.35 9.77 12.41
C GLY A 307 -0.76 10.72 13.53
N GLU A 308 -1.90 11.40 13.37
CA GLU A 308 -2.44 12.32 14.39
C GLU A 308 -3.12 11.58 15.54
N GLU A 309 -3.66 10.38 15.29
CA GLU A 309 -4.29 9.55 16.32
C GLU A 309 -3.30 9.02 17.36
N ALA A 310 -2.02 8.85 17.01
CA ALA A 310 -0.99 8.31 17.90
C ALA A 310 -0.49 9.30 18.98
N THR A 311 -0.92 10.57 18.92
CA THR A 311 -0.48 11.64 19.85
C THR A 311 -1.51 12.01 20.92
N LYS A 312 -2.64 11.31 21.00
CA LYS A 312 -3.68 11.48 22.02
C LYS A 312 -3.75 10.30 22.97
#